data_AF-A0A7W0WP94-F1
#
_entry.id   AF-A0A7W0WP94-F1
#
_cell.length_a   1.000
_cell.length_b   1.000
_cell.length_c   1.000
_cell.angle_alpha   90.00
_cell.angle_beta   90.00
_cell.angle_gamma   90.00
#
_symmetry.space_group_name_H-M   'P 1'
#
loop_
_entity.id
_entity.type
_entity.pdbx_description
1 polymer ?
#
loop_
_entity_poly.entity_id
_entity_poly.type
_entity_poly.pdbx_seq_one_letter_code
_entity_poly.pdbx_strand_id
1 'polypeptide(L)' 'MAEIREHDAMGCRACGREERASEGYPCTKCGTFICLICTFKGVTLCRECAAQDTATP' A
#
# COMPACT_ATOMS: atom_id res chain seq x y z
N MET A 1 -27.51 -13.10 -12.67
CA MET A 1 -26.91 -12.00 -11.90
C MET A 1 -25.43 -12.04 -12.21
N ALA A 2 -24.91 -11.08 -12.99
CA ALA A 2 -23.49 -11.05 -13.29
C ALA A 2 -22.76 -10.68 -12.00
N GLU A 3 -22.09 -11.66 -11.39
CA GLU A 3 -21.20 -11.46 -10.26
C GLU A 3 -20.06 -10.58 -10.73
N ILE A 4 -20.19 -9.26 -10.56
CA ILE A 4 -19.06 -8.36 -10.63
C ILE A 4 -18.22 -8.70 -9.39
N ARG A 5 -17.37 -9.72 -9.51
CA ARG A 5 -16.21 -9.87 -8.64
C ARG A 5 -15.31 -8.71 -8.97
N GLU A 6 -15.63 -7.57 -8.38
CA GLU A 6 -14.77 -6.42 -8.28
C GLU A 6 -13.36 -6.95 -7.96
N HIS A 7 -12.46 -6.81 -8.94
CA HIS A 7 -11.05 -7.15 -8.77
C HIS A 7 -10.49 -6.12 -7.81
N ASP A 8 -10.75 -6.35 -6.53
CA ASP A 8 -10.24 -5.55 -5.41
C ASP A 8 -8.76 -5.86 -5.17
N ALA A 9 -8.07 -6.50 -6.12
CA ALA A 9 -6.63 -6.69 -6.05
C ALA A 9 -5.94 -5.36 -6.40
N MET A 10 -5.17 -4.82 -5.45
CA MET A 10 -4.41 -3.59 -5.63
C MET A 10 -2.94 -3.83 -5.27
N GLY A 11 -2.05 -3.29 -6.09
CA GLY A 11 -0.61 -3.40 -5.90
C GLY A 11 -0.12 -2.50 -4.77
N CYS A 12 0.50 -3.09 -3.74
CA CYS A 12 1.12 -2.36 -2.64
C CYS A 12 2.28 -1.49 -3.15
N ARG A 13 2.24 -0.18 -2.91
CA ARG A 13 3.31 0.76 -3.30
C ARG A 13 4.55 0.71 -2.40
N ALA A 14 4.53 -0.10 -1.33
CA ALA A 14 5.70 -0.35 -0.50
C ALA A 14 6.48 -1.60 -0.96
N CYS A 15 5.81 -2.74 -1.16
CA CYS A 15 6.46 -4.02 -1.48
C CYS A 15 6.22 -4.55 -2.90
N GLY A 16 5.29 -3.94 -3.67
CA GLY A 16 4.96 -4.35 -5.04
C GLY A 16 4.04 -5.57 -5.14
N ARG A 17 3.59 -6.15 -4.02
CA ARG A 17 2.70 -7.32 -4.00
C ARG A 17 1.25 -6.91 -4.20
N GLU A 18 0.52 -7.66 -5.02
CA GLU A 18 -0.92 -7.50 -5.19
C GLU A 18 -1.66 -8.18 -4.03
N GLU A 19 -2.48 -7.41 -3.33
CA GLU A 19 -3.27 -7.88 -2.19
C GLU A 19 -4.67 -7.25 -2.26
N ARG A 20 -5.60 -7.69 -1.40
CA ARG A 20 -6.95 -7.09 -1.34
C ARG A 20 -6.88 -5.64 -0.88
N ALA A 21 -7.41 -4.73 -1.68
CA ALA A 21 -7.44 -3.30 -1.45
C ALA A 21 -8.24 -2.94 -0.19
N SER A 22 -9.32 -3.68 0.02
CA SER A 22 -10.24 -3.52 1.16
C SER A 22 -9.59 -3.84 2.51
N GLU A 23 -8.41 -4.47 2.54
CA GLU A 23 -7.70 -4.82 3.77
C GLU A 23 -6.43 -3.99 4.02
N GLY A 24 -6.00 -3.17 3.05
CA GLY A 24 -4.79 -2.36 3.22
C GLY A 24 -5.05 -0.98 3.81
N TYR A 25 -3.94 -0.28 4.02
CA TYR A 25 -3.91 1.04 4.65
C TYR A 25 -3.26 2.07 3.70
N PRO A 26 -3.65 3.35 3.78
CA PRO A 26 -3.05 4.40 2.96
C PRO A 26 -1.66 4.81 3.50
N CYS A 27 -0.75 5.16 2.60
CA CYS A 27 0.51 5.82 2.90
C CYS A 27 0.26 7.15 3.61
N THR A 28 0.97 7.41 4.71
CA THR A 28 0.77 8.61 5.54
C THR A 28 1.11 9.93 4.82
N LYS A 29 1.95 9.90 3.77
CA LYS A 29 2.30 11.13 3.01
C LYS A 29 1.46 11.36 1.75
N CYS A 30 1.25 10.34 0.93
CA CYS A 30 0.62 10.50 -0.39
C CYS A 30 -0.69 9.72 -0.57
N GLY A 31 -1.13 8.98 0.45
CA GLY A 31 -2.40 8.23 0.41
C GLY A 31 -2.38 6.95 -0.44
N THR A 32 -1.25 6.60 -1.07
CA THR A 32 -1.16 5.39 -1.89
C THR A 32 -1.36 4.12 -1.07
N PHE A 33 -1.97 3.10 -1.69
CA PHE A 33 -2.21 1.81 -1.06
C PHE A 33 -0.94 1.10 -0.57
N ILE A 34 -0.98 0.68 0.70
CA ILE A 34 -0.01 -0.19 1.36
C ILE A 34 -0.77 -1.43 1.86
N CYS A 35 -0.28 -2.63 1.52
CA CYS A 35 -0.94 -3.86 1.92
C CYS A 35 -0.88 -4.10 3.45
N LEU A 36 -1.84 -4.88 3.95
CA LEU A 36 -1.95 -5.23 5.37
C LEU A 36 -0.65 -5.80 5.96
N ILE A 37 0.06 -6.64 5.21
CA ILE A 37 1.35 -7.23 5.65
C ILE A 37 2.43 -6.16 5.87
N CYS A 38 2.49 -5.14 5.01
CA CYS A 38 3.41 -4.02 5.19
C CYS A 38 3.02 -3.20 6.42
N THR A 39 1.73 -2.96 6.63
CA THR A 39 1.23 -2.30 7.84
C THR A 39 1.60 -3.06 9.11
N PHE A 40 1.43 -4.39 9.14
CA PHE A 40 1.83 -5.23 10.28
C PHE A 40 3.34 -5.20 10.55
N LYS A 41 4.17 -4.96 9.52
CA LYS A 41 5.61 -4.75 9.67
C LYS A 41 5.97 -3.33 10.14
N GLY A 42 4.99 -2.46 10.36
CA GLY A 42 5.19 -1.06 10.74
C GLY A 42 5.49 -0.12 9.57
N VAL A 43 5.27 -0.56 8.32
CA VAL A 43 5.49 0.29 7.14
C VAL A 43 4.29 1.20 6.95
N THR A 44 4.50 2.50 7.18
CA THR A 44 3.47 3.55 7.03
C THR A 44 3.66 4.42 5.80
N LEU A 45 4.82 4.31 5.15
CA LEU A 45 5.20 5.07 3.96
C LEU A 45 5.40 4.14 2.76
N CYS A 46 4.98 4.59 1.58
CA CYS A 46 5.33 3.92 0.33
C CYS A 46 6.82 4.09 0.02
N ARG A 47 7.35 3.31 -0.92
CA ARG A 47 8.78 3.29 -1.23
C ARG A 47 9.33 4.67 -1.61
N GLU A 48 8.56 5.44 -2.37
CA GLU A 48 8.93 6.81 -2.78
C GLU A 48 8.96 7.77 -1.59
N CYS A 49 7.92 7.75 -0.74
CA CYS A 49 7.88 8.62 0.44
C CYS A 49 8.94 8.25 1.47
N ALA A 50 9.22 6.96 1.67
CA ALA A 50 10.29 6.50 2.54
C ALA A 50 11.68 6.93 2.02
N ALA A 51 11.88 6.91 0.70
CA ALA A 51 13.12 7.39 0.08
C ALA A 51 13.30 8.90 0.24
N GLN A 52 12.22 9.68 0.17
CA GLN A 52 12.26 11.13 0.41
C GLN A 52 12.53 11.47 1.88
N ASP A 53 12.00 10.69 2.81
CA ASP A 53 12.18 10.90 4.25
C ASP A 53 13.62 10.61 4.69
N THR A 54 14.19 9.51 4.19
CA THR A 54 15.59 9.11 4.44
C THR A 54 16.62 9.97 3.72
N ALA A 55 16.21 10.80 2.74
CA ALA A 55 17.10 11.70 2.00
C ALA A 55 17.45 13.00 2.75
N THR A 56 17.15 13.08 4.05
CA THR A 56 17.57 14.21 4.90
C THR A 56 18.83 13.81 5.69
N PRO A 57 20.04 14.26 5.29
CA PRO A 57 21.25 14.09 6.10
C PRO A 57 21.24 14.96 7.36
#